data_AF-A0A522JCN4-F1
#
_entry.id   AF-A0A522JCN4-F1
#
_cell.length_a   1.000
_cell.length_b   1.000
_cell.length_c   1.000
_cell.angle_alpha   90.00
_cell.angle_beta   90.00
_cell.angle_gamma   90.00
#
_symmetry.space_group_name_H-M   'P 1'
#
loop_
_entity.id
_entity.type
_entity.pdbx_description
1 polymer ?
#
loop_
_entity_poly.entity_id
_entity_poly.type
_entity_poly.pdbx_seq_one_letter_code
_entity_poly.pdbx_strand_id
1 'polypeptide(L)'
;QNQAIAAARAALELDGCYDEIPWFWSDQYDVNLQILGMPPADIEPVRRGNPADGKCLWLFWRNGRIASVIAVNSPREIRVVKKWMLADRFPEPSAVLDESLPLQKLSIAE
;
A
#
# COMPACT_ATOMS: atom_id res chain seq x y z
N GLN A 1 -10.95 13.07 -5.52
CA GLN A 1 -11.26 14.37 -4.89
C GLN A 1 -10.01 15.23 -4.71
N ASN A 2 -8.90 14.69 -4.20
CA ASN A 2 -7.71 15.47 -3.85
C ASN A 2 -7.04 16.20 -5.03
N GLN A 3 -7.03 15.60 -6.23
CA GLN A 3 -6.61 16.31 -7.45
C GLN A 3 -7.47 17.54 -7.77
N ALA A 4 -8.80 17.46 -7.55
CA ALA A 4 -9.68 18.60 -7.78
C ALA A 4 -9.43 19.72 -6.75
N ILE A 5 -9.10 19.37 -5.50
CA ILE A 5 -8.70 20.32 -4.45
C ILE A 5 -7.39 21.01 -4.85
N ALA A 6 -6.40 20.25 -5.31
CA ALA A 6 -5.12 20.78 -5.79
C ALA A 6 -5.32 21.75 -6.97
N ALA A 7 -6.16 21.37 -7.95
CA ALA A 7 -6.50 22.22 -9.09
C ALA A 7 -7.19 23.53 -8.65
N ALA A 8 -8.14 23.47 -7.71
CA ALA A 8 -8.81 24.66 -7.19
C ALA A 8 -7.84 25.59 -6.44
N ARG A 9 -6.88 25.03 -5.68
CA ARG A 9 -5.83 25.82 -4.99
C ARG A 9 -4.93 26.52 -6.00
N ALA A 10 -4.47 25.79 -7.02
CA ALA A 10 -3.65 26.36 -8.09
C ALA A 10 -4.38 27.50 -8.85
N ALA A 11 -5.68 27.34 -9.12
CA ALA A 11 -6.50 28.38 -9.75
C ALA A 11 -6.64 29.66 -8.90
N LEU A 12 -6.44 29.56 -7.59
CA LEU A 12 -6.43 30.69 -6.65
C LEU A 12 -5.00 31.19 -6.35
N GLU A 13 -4.00 30.77 -7.13
CA GLU A 13 -2.58 31.08 -6.90
C GLU A 13 -2.06 30.62 -5.51
N LEU A 14 -2.72 29.61 -4.92
CA LEU A 14 -2.26 28.94 -3.70
C LEU A 14 -1.43 27.70 -4.07
N ASP A 15 -0.57 27.26 -3.14
CA ASP A 15 0.19 26.02 -3.32
C ASP A 15 -0.76 24.82 -3.52
N GLY A 16 -0.57 24.08 -4.61
CA GLY A 16 -1.47 23.04 -5.12
C GLY A 16 -0.74 21.77 -5.53
N CYS A 17 0.32 21.38 -4.81
CA CYS A 17 1.01 20.12 -5.07
C CYS A 17 0.09 18.91 -4.79
N TYR A 18 0.05 17.96 -5.72
CA TYR A 18 -0.61 16.66 -5.57
C TYR A 18 0.41 15.55 -5.82
N ASP A 19 0.77 14.81 -4.77
CA ASP A 19 1.72 13.71 -4.82
C ASP A 19 1.28 12.55 -3.91
N GLU A 20 -0.03 12.31 -3.84
CA GLU A 20 -0.56 11.23 -3.03
C GLU A 20 -0.35 9.87 -3.71
N ILE A 21 0.02 8.87 -2.90
CA ILE A 21 0.05 7.48 -3.33
C ILE A 21 -1.36 7.06 -3.79
N PRO A 22 -1.54 6.57 -5.04
CA PRO A 22 -2.81 6.08 -5.52
C PRO A 22 -3.39 5.02 -4.58
N TRP A 23 -4.68 5.13 -4.29
CA TRP A 23 -5.38 4.16 -3.46
C TRP A 23 -6.77 3.89 -4.03
N PHE A 24 -7.05 2.61 -4.22
CA PHE A 24 -8.29 2.10 -4.78
C PHE A 24 -8.85 1.03 -3.85
N TRP A 25 -10.16 0.85 -3.89
CA TRP A 25 -10.81 -0.24 -3.21
C TRP A 25 -12.04 -0.70 -3.98
N SER A 26 -12.43 -1.94 -3.76
CA SER A 26 -13.66 -2.52 -4.27
C SER A 26 -14.20 -3.48 -3.23
N ASP A 27 -15.49 -3.41 -2.95
CA ASP A 27 -16.21 -4.47 -2.26
C ASP A 27 -16.84 -5.40 -3.31
N GLN A 28 -16.56 -6.69 -3.19
CA GLN A 28 -17.09 -7.75 -4.05
C GLN A 28 -17.58 -8.86 -3.15
N TYR A 29 -18.90 -8.96 -2.97
CA TYR A 29 -19.50 -9.88 -1.99
C TYR A 29 -18.91 -9.68 -0.58
N ASP A 30 -18.32 -10.72 0.00
CA ASP A 30 -17.66 -10.73 1.31
C ASP A 30 -16.17 -10.35 1.24
N VAL A 31 -15.69 -9.91 0.08
CA VAL A 31 -14.29 -9.50 -0.14
C VAL A 31 -14.18 -7.99 -0.27
N ASN A 32 -13.48 -7.37 0.68
CA ASN A 32 -12.94 -6.02 0.54
C ASN A 32 -11.52 -6.11 -0.07
N LEU A 33 -11.40 -5.69 -1.33
CA LEU A 33 -10.14 -5.56 -2.04
C LEU A 33 -9.63 -4.13 -1.91
N GLN A 34 -8.36 -3.94 -1.56
CA GLN A 34 -7.71 -2.63 -1.56
C GLN A 34 -6.38 -2.68 -2.31
N ILE A 35 -6.11 -1.67 -3.10
CA ILE A 35 -4.88 -1.52 -3.88
C ILE A 35 -4.25 -0.20 -3.48
N LEU A 36 -3.02 -0.24 -3.02
CA LEU A 36 -2.22 0.94 -2.69
C LEU A 36 -0.99 0.97 -3.60
N GLY A 37 -0.74 2.11 -4.24
CA GLY A 37 0.23 2.25 -5.32
C GLY A 37 -0.32 1.73 -6.65
N MET A 38 0.56 1.67 -7.65
CA MET A 38 0.24 1.14 -8.98
C MET A 38 1.00 -0.17 -9.21
N PRO A 39 0.31 -1.33 -9.21
CA PRO A 39 0.92 -2.63 -9.52
C PRO A 39 1.72 -2.60 -10.83
N PRO A 40 3.05 -2.77 -10.77
CA PRO A 40 3.88 -2.79 -11.96
C PRO A 40 3.61 -4.06 -12.78
N ALA A 41 3.43 -3.93 -14.09
CA ALA A 41 3.18 -5.07 -14.97
C ALA A 41 4.40 -6.00 -15.13
N ASP A 42 5.59 -5.51 -14.79
CA ASP A 42 6.87 -6.20 -14.91
C ASP A 42 7.34 -6.87 -13.60
N ILE A 43 6.54 -6.81 -12.53
CA ILE A 43 6.90 -7.38 -11.23
C ILE A 43 5.88 -8.45 -10.82
N GLU A 44 6.38 -9.66 -10.59
CA GLU A 44 5.59 -10.71 -9.94
C GLU A 44 5.45 -10.40 -8.44
N PRO A 45 4.23 -10.38 -7.87
CA PRO A 45 4.05 -10.08 -6.47
C PRO A 45 4.47 -11.24 -5.56
N VAL A 46 4.96 -10.90 -4.37
CA VAL A 46 5.17 -11.87 -3.29
C VAL A 46 3.95 -11.88 -2.38
N ARG A 47 3.42 -13.07 -2.10
CA ARG A 47 2.24 -13.25 -1.26
C ARG A 47 2.61 -13.35 0.22
N ARG A 48 1.82 -12.71 1.07
CA ARG A 48 1.80 -12.92 2.53
C ARG A 48 0.39 -13.37 2.93
N GLY A 49 0.28 -14.47 3.66
CA GLY A 49 -1.00 -15.10 3.98
C GLY A 49 -1.51 -16.01 2.88
N ASN A 50 -2.69 -16.58 3.11
CA ASN A 50 -3.34 -17.53 2.22
C ASN A 50 -4.73 -17.01 1.81
N PRO A 51 -5.03 -16.87 0.51
CA PRO A 51 -6.35 -16.46 0.04
C PRO A 51 -7.49 -17.36 0.55
N ALA A 52 -7.21 -18.64 0.81
CA ALA A 52 -8.19 -19.58 1.35
C ALA A 52 -8.66 -19.20 2.76
N ASP A 53 -7.85 -18.44 3.53
CA ASP A 53 -8.21 -17.96 4.87
C ASP A 53 -9.01 -16.65 4.83
N GLY A 54 -9.37 -16.19 3.62
CA GLY A 54 -10.13 -14.97 3.39
C GLY A 54 -9.34 -13.68 3.61
N LYS A 55 -8.02 -13.77 3.90
CA LYS A 55 -7.12 -12.62 4.10
C LYS A 55 -5.73 -12.90 3.55
N CYS A 56 -5.23 -12.00 2.71
CA CYS A 56 -3.86 -12.08 2.21
C CYS A 56 -3.43 -10.73 1.61
N LEU A 57 -2.13 -10.61 1.38
CA LEU A 57 -1.50 -9.50 0.67
C LEU A 57 -0.70 -10.02 -0.53
N TRP A 58 -0.66 -9.23 -1.60
CA TRP A 58 0.31 -9.33 -2.68
C TRP A 58 1.16 -8.06 -2.67
N LEU A 59 2.45 -8.22 -2.41
CA LEU A 59 3.42 -7.15 -2.25
C LEU A 59 4.32 -7.10 -3.49
N PHE A 60 4.37 -5.95 -4.15
CA PHE A 60 5.20 -5.72 -5.32
C PHE A 60 6.47 -4.99 -4.89
N TRP A 61 7.60 -5.69 -4.89
CA TRP A 61 8.88 -5.16 -4.43
C TRP A 61 9.72 -4.64 -5.60
N ARG A 62 10.33 -3.46 -5.44
CA ARG A 62 11.31 -2.91 -6.37
C ARG A 62 12.43 -2.27 -5.58
N ASN A 63 13.66 -2.77 -5.77
CA ASN A 63 14.87 -2.22 -5.14
C ASN A 63 14.74 -2.04 -3.61
N GLY A 64 14.22 -3.06 -2.91
CA GLY A 64 14.02 -3.02 -1.45
C GLY A 64 12.83 -2.17 -0.98
N ARG A 65 12.08 -1.55 -1.89
CA ARG A 65 10.85 -0.77 -1.59
C ARG A 65 9.60 -1.53 -2.00
N ILE A 66 8.49 -1.28 -1.31
CA ILE A 66 7.18 -1.74 -1.76
C ILE A 66 6.62 -0.70 -2.74
N ALA A 67 6.56 -1.04 -4.03
CA ALA A 67 6.01 -0.19 -5.08
C ALA A 67 4.47 -0.13 -5.03
N SER A 68 3.85 -1.26 -4.68
CA SER A 68 2.41 -1.36 -4.46
C SER A 68 2.06 -2.57 -3.61
N VAL A 69 0.85 -2.57 -3.06
CA VAL A 69 0.27 -3.71 -2.36
C VAL A 69 -1.19 -3.88 -2.75
N ILE A 70 -1.60 -5.13 -2.95
CA ILE A 70 -3.00 -5.53 -3.06
C ILE A 70 -3.35 -6.30 -1.79
N ALA A 71 -4.42 -5.92 -1.12
CA ALA A 71 -4.87 -6.51 0.13
C ALA A 71 -6.30 -7.03 0.00
N VAL A 72 -6.52 -8.26 0.46
CA VAL A 72 -7.85 -8.87 0.61
C VAL A 72 -8.19 -8.89 2.10
N ASN A 73 -9.30 -8.26 2.46
CA ASN A 73 -9.85 -8.17 3.83
C ASN A 73 -8.83 -7.74 4.90
N SER A 74 -7.83 -6.95 4.50
CA SER A 74 -6.68 -6.56 5.32
C SER A 74 -6.45 -5.03 5.34
N PRO A 75 -7.45 -4.22 5.75
CA PRO A 75 -7.37 -2.75 5.75
C PRO A 75 -6.37 -2.18 6.77
N ARG A 76 -5.99 -2.96 7.79
CA ARG A 76 -5.02 -2.52 8.80
C ARG A 76 -3.61 -2.55 8.21
N GLU A 77 -3.33 -3.52 7.36
CA GLU A 77 -2.07 -3.76 6.68
C GLU A 77 -1.85 -2.69 5.62
N ILE A 78 -2.88 -2.30 4.86
CA ILE A 78 -2.82 -1.15 3.94
C ILE A 78 -2.38 0.13 4.68
N ARG A 79 -2.93 0.40 5.87
CA ARG A 79 -2.55 1.59 6.65
C ARG A 79 -1.09 1.55 7.09
N VAL A 80 -0.57 0.38 7.42
CA VAL A 80 0.85 0.21 7.80
C VAL A 80 1.75 0.43 6.59
N VAL A 81 1.48 -0.27 5.48
CA VAL A 81 2.28 -0.14 4.25
C VAL A 81 2.23 1.29 3.71
N LYS A 82 1.08 1.98 3.78
CA LYS A 82 0.98 3.40 3.42
C LYS A 82 1.91 4.28 4.23
N LYS A 83 2.07 4.02 5.53
CA LYS A 83 3.03 4.78 6.37
C LYS A 83 4.47 4.55 5.92
N TRP A 84 4.83 3.31 5.59
CA TRP A 84 6.16 2.97 5.07
C TRP A 84 6.44 3.66 3.74
N MET A 85 5.49 3.59 2.80
CA MET A 85 5.61 4.23 1.49
C MET A 85 5.72 5.76 1.60
N LEU A 86 4.92 6.40 2.46
CA LEU A 86 5.01 7.85 2.69
C LEU A 86 6.33 8.28 3.34
N ALA A 87 6.92 7.42 4.17
CA ALA A 87 8.20 7.69 4.82
C ALA A 87 9.41 7.34 3.94
N ASP A 88 9.19 6.72 2.77
CA ASP A 88 10.21 6.06 1.94
C ASP A 88 11.19 5.18 2.74
N ARG A 89 10.65 4.47 3.73
CA ARG A 89 11.40 3.58 4.61
C ARG A 89 10.62 2.28 4.71
N PHE A 90 11.32 1.16 4.63
CA PHE A 90 10.69 -0.16 4.59
C PHE A 90 11.42 -1.11 5.54
N PRO A 91 10.71 -2.03 6.22
CA PRO A 91 11.36 -3.16 6.89
C PRO A 91 11.95 -4.13 5.87
N GLU A 92 12.86 -4.98 6.33
CA GLU A 92 13.43 -6.05 5.52
C GLU A 92 12.35 -6.96 4.91
N PRO A 93 12.43 -7.33 3.61
CA PRO A 93 11.40 -8.13 2.96
C PRO A 93 11.07 -9.44 3.67
N SER A 94 12.08 -10.12 4.23
CA SER A 94 11.90 -11.37 4.98
C SER A 94 11.02 -11.16 6.23
N ALA A 95 11.21 -10.06 6.97
CA ALA A 95 10.39 -9.73 8.13
C ALA A 95 8.95 -9.37 7.73
N VAL A 96 8.78 -8.69 6.59
CA VAL A 96 7.45 -8.38 6.03
C VAL A 96 6.73 -9.64 5.54
N LEU A 97 7.43 -10.74 5.24
CA LEU A 97 6.83 -12.00 4.81
C LEU A 97 6.62 -12.99 5.96
N ASP A 98 7.27 -12.80 7.11
CA ASP A 98 7.09 -13.64 8.30
C ASP A 98 5.70 -13.41 8.93
N GLU A 99 4.79 -14.36 8.75
CA GLU A 99 3.42 -14.30 9.23
C GLU A 99 3.28 -14.33 10.76
N SER A 100 4.33 -14.76 11.48
CA SER A 100 4.35 -14.73 12.95
C SER A 100 4.52 -13.31 13.52
N LEU A 101 5.00 -12.36 12.70
CA LEU A 101 5.23 -10.98 13.08
C LEU A 101 4.10 -10.08 12.57
N PRO A 102 3.32 -9.41 13.45
CA PRO A 102 2.36 -8.41 13.02
C PRO A 102 3.07 -7.26 12.31
N LEU A 103 2.63 -6.87 11.11
CA LEU A 103 3.25 -5.77 10.35
C LEU A 103 3.30 -4.46 11.16
N GLN A 104 2.33 -4.24 12.04
CA GLN A 104 2.26 -3.07 12.92
C GLN A 104 3.45 -2.97 13.89
N LYS A 105 4.14 -4.08 14.17
CA LYS A 105 5.29 -4.14 15.08
C LYS A 105 6.63 -4.04 14.35
N LEU A 106 6.65 -4.10 13.03
CA LEU A 106 7.89 -3.96 12.27
C LEU A 106 8.31 -2.49 12.30
N SER A 107 9.48 -2.22 12.89
CA SER A 107 10.11 -0.91 12.82
C SER A 107 10.58 -0.64 11.41
N ILE A 108 10.47 0.61 10.99
CA ILE A 108 11.03 1.06 9.74
C ILE A 108 12.53 1.28 9.94
N ALA A 109 13.39 0.84 9.00
CA ALA A 109 14.83 1.06 9.10
C ALA A 109 15.15 2.58 9.26
N GLU A 110 16.18 2.89 10.07
CA GLU A 110 16.61 4.27 10.36
C GLU A 110 17.20 5.00 9.15
#